data_AF-A0A177VYA5-F1
#
_entry.id   AF-A0A177VYA5-F1
#
_cell.length_a   1.000
_cell.length_b   1.000
_cell.length_c   1.000
_cell.angle_alpha   90.00
_cell.angle_beta   90.00
_cell.angle_gamma   90.00
#
_symmetry.space_group_name_H-M   'P 1'
#
loop_
_entity.id
_entity.type
_entity.pdbx_description
1 polymer ?
#
loop_
_entity_poly.entity_id
_entity_poly.type
_entity_poly.pdbx_seq_one_letter_code
_entity_poly.pdbx_strand_id
1 'polypeptide(L)'
;MSGKGIFRLLCRGWQAGAICTFLMKAKSNPDYRSHILYFSNAAQDSNDGMFLESLLCSTVCLASHSNGVKGIDLKPFLLNLVYQLQIDKPDSEDVSILDLNRLDGITFTVPFLSPPNQKWPDFVQIPGLNFNWLSRARNSEGIDLKTSCGLFGESKDHKSVISLETMVNIIGRIPEAAKVELVFTRKLQDSYFNPPAPSFEIQFQRSHVLKKAYYKIDASKPKTLLEPIEGLPCDQPDMDGVVIFFEINDKLII
;
A
#
# COMPACT_ATOMS: atom_id res chain seq x y z
N MET A 1 -9.61 34.90 -10.21
CA MET A 1 -8.44 34.59 -9.35
C MET A 1 -7.93 33.20 -9.72
N SER A 2 -6.73 33.11 -10.26
CA SER A 2 -6.22 31.93 -10.98
C SER A 2 -5.54 30.92 -10.05
N GLY A 3 -5.99 29.66 -10.11
CA GLY A 3 -5.38 28.50 -9.45
C GLY A 3 -4.04 28.08 -10.07
N LYS A 4 -2.98 28.85 -9.81
CA LYS A 4 -1.60 28.55 -10.24
C LYS A 4 -0.74 27.86 -9.16
N GLY A 5 -1.32 27.49 -8.02
CA GLY A 5 -0.56 27.03 -6.84
C GLY A 5 -0.25 25.53 -6.78
N ILE A 6 -1.14 24.66 -7.26
CA ILE A 6 -1.08 23.22 -6.90
C ILE A 6 -0.21 22.39 -7.87
N PHE A 7 -0.06 22.82 -9.12
CA PHE A 7 0.75 22.07 -10.11
C PHE A 7 2.27 22.29 -9.97
N ARG A 8 2.71 23.22 -9.12
CA ARG A 8 4.13 23.62 -9.06
C ARG A 8 4.99 22.74 -8.14
N LEU A 9 4.38 21.96 -7.24
CA LEU A 9 5.11 21.07 -6.34
C LEU A 9 5.29 19.63 -6.87
N LEU A 10 4.49 19.18 -7.84
CA LEU A 10 4.55 17.80 -8.37
C LEU A 10 5.61 17.57 -9.48
N CYS A 11 6.35 18.62 -9.88
CA CYS A 11 7.22 18.61 -11.06
C CYS A 11 8.72 18.72 -10.78
N ARG A 12 9.18 18.57 -9.53
CA ARG A 12 10.63 18.50 -9.24
C ARG A 12 11.17 17.11 -9.58
N GLY A 13 11.30 16.82 -10.87
CA GLY A 13 11.89 15.55 -11.35
C GLY A 13 11.66 15.23 -12.83
N TRP A 14 10.82 15.99 -13.53
CA TRP A 14 10.54 15.74 -14.94
C TRP A 14 11.57 16.47 -15.82
N GLN A 15 12.28 15.76 -16.69
CA GLN A 15 12.97 16.39 -17.81
C GLN A 15 11.92 17.05 -18.70
N ALA A 16 12.04 18.36 -18.98
CA ALA A 16 11.04 19.16 -19.67
C ALA A 16 10.54 18.55 -21.01
N GLY A 17 11.38 17.77 -21.70
CA GLY A 17 11.00 17.06 -22.93
C GLY A 17 9.93 15.97 -22.75
N ALA A 18 9.92 15.27 -21.61
CA ALA A 18 8.93 14.23 -21.33
C ALA A 18 7.53 14.84 -21.05
N ILE A 19 7.47 15.98 -20.35
CA ILE A 19 6.22 16.74 -20.12
C ILE A 19 5.62 17.18 -21.45
N CYS A 20 6.43 17.80 -22.31
CA CYS A 20 5.97 18.32 -23.59
C CYS A 20 5.44 17.17 -24.48
N THR A 21 6.13 16.04 -24.51
CA THR A 21 5.71 14.85 -25.27
C THR A 21 4.40 14.26 -24.72
N PHE A 22 4.26 14.18 -23.40
CA PHE A 22 3.03 13.73 -22.74
C PHE A 22 1.84 14.64 -23.06
N LEU A 23 1.99 15.96 -22.90
CA LEU A 23 0.91 16.93 -23.15
C LEU A 23 0.48 16.94 -24.62
N MET A 24 1.42 16.76 -25.55
CA MET A 24 1.14 16.66 -26.98
C MET A 24 0.36 15.38 -27.33
N LYS A 25 0.76 14.23 -26.78
CA LYS A 25 0.03 12.96 -26.97
C LYS A 25 -1.35 12.96 -26.33
N ALA A 26 -1.48 13.52 -25.13
CA ALA A 26 -2.78 13.63 -24.44
C ALA A 26 -3.76 14.53 -25.21
N LYS A 27 -3.30 15.65 -25.75
CA LYS A 27 -4.15 16.58 -26.53
C LYS A 27 -4.54 16.06 -27.93
N SER A 28 -3.74 15.16 -28.49
CA SER A 28 -4.02 14.56 -29.80
C SER A 28 -4.91 13.32 -29.71
N ASN A 29 -5.21 12.82 -28.51
CA ASN A 29 -6.18 11.76 -28.32
C ASN A 29 -7.60 12.35 -28.41
N PRO A 30 -8.43 11.94 -29.40
CA PRO A 30 -9.78 12.48 -29.61
C PRO A 30 -10.71 12.22 -28.41
N ASP A 31 -10.32 11.31 -27.51
CA ASP A 31 -11.12 10.85 -26.37
C ASP A 31 -10.51 11.24 -25.01
N TYR A 32 -9.64 12.27 -24.95
CA TYR A 32 -9.00 12.70 -23.69
C TYR A 32 -9.97 13.11 -22.57
N ARG A 33 -11.25 13.32 -22.88
CA ARG A 33 -12.35 13.61 -21.94
C ARG A 33 -13.23 12.39 -21.62
N SER A 34 -13.04 11.24 -22.27
CA SER A 34 -13.89 10.06 -22.13
C SER A 34 -13.37 9.03 -21.12
N HIS A 35 -12.33 9.35 -20.34
CA HIS A 35 -11.93 8.54 -19.20
C HIS A 35 -13.02 8.65 -18.11
N ILE A 36 -14.12 7.93 -18.34
CA ILE A 36 -15.23 7.77 -17.43
C ILE A 36 -14.65 7.12 -16.18
N LEU A 37 -14.84 7.78 -15.04
CA LEU A 37 -14.54 7.21 -13.73
C LEU A 37 -15.29 5.86 -13.64
N TYR A 38 -14.56 4.75 -13.65
CA TYR A 38 -15.14 3.42 -13.68
C TYR A 38 -15.55 3.01 -12.27
N PHE A 39 -16.82 3.23 -11.95
CA PHE A 39 -17.40 3.01 -10.63
C PHE A 39 -18.00 1.60 -10.44
N SER A 40 -17.69 0.61 -11.29
CA SER A 40 -18.38 -0.69 -11.24
C SER A 40 -18.30 -1.41 -9.89
N ASN A 41 -17.27 -1.09 -9.09
CA ASN A 41 -17.06 -1.64 -7.75
C ASN A 41 -17.33 -0.60 -6.64
N ALA A 42 -17.79 0.61 -6.98
CA ALA A 42 -18.07 1.66 -6.00
C ALA A 42 -19.34 1.39 -5.17
N ALA A 43 -20.28 0.61 -5.72
CA ALA A 43 -21.54 0.22 -5.08
C ALA A 43 -21.51 -1.18 -4.45
N GLN A 44 -20.34 -1.83 -4.38
CA GLN A 44 -20.24 -3.08 -3.64
C GLN A 44 -20.11 -2.78 -2.15
N ASP A 45 -20.99 -3.39 -1.36
CA ASP A 45 -20.84 -3.41 0.09
C ASP A 45 -19.52 -4.11 0.44
N SER A 46 -18.66 -3.40 1.16
CA SER A 46 -17.48 -4.00 1.78
C SER A 46 -17.93 -5.03 2.81
N ASN A 47 -17.27 -6.19 2.87
CA ASN A 47 -17.57 -7.19 3.90
C ASN A 47 -17.17 -6.70 5.30
N ASP A 48 -16.12 -5.88 5.39
CA ASP A 48 -15.48 -5.56 6.67
C ASP A 48 -15.55 -4.06 7.03
N GLY A 49 -15.71 -3.15 6.06
CA GLY A 49 -15.96 -1.71 6.25
C GLY A 49 -15.42 -0.83 5.10
N MET A 50 -16.30 -0.12 4.37
CA MET A 50 -15.93 0.66 3.17
C MET A 50 -14.90 1.77 3.42
N PHE A 51 -14.84 2.29 4.64
CA PHE A 51 -13.93 3.37 4.99
C PHE A 51 -12.47 2.93 4.94
N LEU A 52 -12.14 1.80 5.60
CA LEU A 52 -10.75 1.36 5.72
C LEU A 52 -10.19 0.87 4.37
N GLU A 53 -11.02 0.22 3.55
CA GLU A 53 -10.68 -0.12 2.17
C GLU A 53 -10.38 1.13 1.33
N SER A 54 -11.22 2.17 1.47
CA SER A 54 -11.05 3.43 0.76
C SER A 54 -9.81 4.17 1.23
N LEU A 55 -9.51 4.13 2.53
CA LEU A 55 -8.30 4.67 3.12
C LEU A 55 -7.06 3.93 2.58
N LEU A 56 -7.05 2.60 2.59
CA LEU A 56 -5.98 1.77 2.01
C LEU A 56 -5.72 2.16 0.54
N CYS A 57 -6.76 2.13 -0.30
CA CYS A 57 -6.61 2.43 -1.72
C CYS A 57 -6.13 3.86 -1.98
N SER A 58 -6.67 4.85 -1.27
CA SER A 58 -6.33 6.26 -1.47
C SER A 58 -4.92 6.59 -0.98
N THR A 59 -4.55 6.15 0.22
CA THR A 59 -3.22 6.41 0.79
C THR A 59 -2.11 5.69 0.05
N VAL A 60 -2.32 4.45 -0.40
CA VAL A 60 -1.37 3.72 -1.26
C VAL A 60 -1.20 4.45 -2.59
N CYS A 61 -2.29 4.90 -3.22
CA CYS A 61 -2.22 5.68 -4.45
C CYS A 61 -1.41 6.98 -4.25
N LEU A 62 -1.70 7.74 -3.19
CA LEU A 62 -1.00 9.00 -2.89
C LEU A 62 0.48 8.77 -2.59
N ALA A 63 0.82 7.79 -1.75
CA ALA A 63 2.21 7.47 -1.40
C ALA A 63 3.01 7.01 -2.63
N SER A 64 2.38 6.31 -3.57
CA SER A 64 3.04 5.88 -4.81
C SER A 64 3.46 7.04 -5.72
N HIS A 65 2.88 8.23 -5.52
CA HIS A 65 3.16 9.42 -6.34
C HIS A 65 4.31 10.27 -5.80
N SER A 66 4.78 10.01 -4.59
CA SER A 66 5.72 10.88 -3.87
C SER A 66 7.09 11.04 -4.53
N ASN A 67 7.54 10.07 -5.34
CA ASN A 67 8.78 10.18 -6.13
C ASN A 67 8.53 10.41 -7.65
N GLY A 68 7.29 10.76 -8.00
CA GLY A 68 6.87 10.98 -9.37
C GLY A 68 6.77 9.71 -10.22
N VAL A 69 6.70 9.90 -11.53
CA VAL A 69 6.29 8.88 -12.52
C VAL A 69 7.29 7.71 -12.72
N LYS A 70 8.45 7.75 -12.06
CA LYS A 70 9.41 6.62 -12.06
C LYS A 70 9.09 5.57 -11.00
N GLY A 71 8.12 5.86 -10.13
CA GLY A 71 7.84 5.05 -8.95
C GLY A 71 8.78 5.40 -7.79
N ILE A 72 8.54 4.73 -6.67
CA ILE A 72 9.16 5.01 -5.38
C ILE A 72 9.61 3.69 -4.74
N ASP A 73 10.82 3.65 -4.19
CA ASP A 73 11.31 2.46 -3.51
C ASP A 73 10.53 2.19 -2.22
N LEU A 74 10.52 0.93 -1.77
CA LEU A 74 9.69 0.48 -0.66
C LEU A 74 9.85 1.32 0.61
N LYS A 75 11.08 1.62 1.05
CA LYS A 75 11.31 2.39 2.29
C LYS A 75 10.74 3.81 2.23
N PRO A 76 11.08 4.66 1.24
CA PRO A 76 10.47 5.97 1.12
C PRO A 76 8.97 5.91 0.85
N PHE A 77 8.47 4.86 0.20
CA PHE A 77 7.04 4.62 0.06
C PHE A 77 6.36 4.43 1.42
N LEU A 78 6.90 3.59 2.30
CA LEU A 78 6.34 3.35 3.63
C LEU A 78 6.33 4.61 4.49
N LEU A 79 7.40 5.42 4.44
CA LEU A 79 7.44 6.72 5.12
C LEU A 79 6.32 7.64 4.64
N ASN A 80 6.12 7.74 3.32
CA ASN A 80 5.04 8.54 2.74
C ASN A 80 3.66 7.98 3.08
N LEU A 81 3.51 6.65 3.12
CA LEU A 81 2.26 5.99 3.49
C LEU A 81 1.89 6.31 4.94
N VAL A 82 2.82 6.15 5.89
CA VAL A 82 2.61 6.49 7.30
C VAL A 82 2.27 7.97 7.47
N TYR A 83 2.95 8.86 6.74
CA TYR A 83 2.62 10.29 6.74
C TYR A 83 1.16 10.55 6.34
N GLN A 84 0.61 9.85 5.34
CA GLN A 84 -0.80 10.00 4.96
C GLN A 84 -1.78 9.42 6.01
N LEU A 85 -1.32 8.50 6.84
CA LEU A 85 -2.12 7.84 7.88
C LEU A 85 -2.08 8.54 9.24
N GLN A 86 -1.32 9.64 9.38
CA GLN A 86 -1.25 10.42 10.60
C GLN A 86 -2.21 11.62 10.53
N ILE A 87 -3.02 11.78 11.58
CA ILE A 87 -4.05 12.83 11.69
C ILE A 87 -3.41 14.18 11.97
N ASP A 88 -2.58 14.19 13.00
CA ASP A 88 -1.75 15.33 13.34
C ASP A 88 -0.54 15.23 12.41
N LYS A 89 -0.71 15.69 11.16
CA LYS A 89 0.33 15.65 10.13
C LYS A 89 1.59 16.27 10.74
N PRO A 90 2.61 15.46 11.06
CA PRO A 90 3.86 16.03 11.55
C PRO A 90 4.43 16.91 10.43
N ASP A 91 5.37 17.79 10.77
CA ASP A 91 6.21 18.33 9.70
C ASP A 91 6.80 17.12 8.95
N SER A 92 6.89 17.17 7.62
CA SER A 92 7.24 15.98 6.83
C SER A 92 8.60 15.36 7.23
N GLU A 93 9.44 16.12 7.93
CA GLU A 93 10.73 15.71 8.49
C GLU A 93 10.61 14.90 9.80
N ASP A 94 9.45 14.91 10.45
CA ASP A 94 9.20 14.22 11.73
C ASP A 94 8.61 12.81 11.57
N VAL A 95 8.18 12.44 10.36
CA VAL A 95 7.76 11.07 10.09
C VAL A 95 8.98 10.18 9.97
N SER A 96 9.22 9.39 11.00
CA SER A 96 10.22 8.34 10.99
C SER A 96 9.59 6.99 11.31
N ILE A 97 10.10 5.97 10.60
CA ILE A 97 9.90 4.56 10.94
C ILE A 97 11.29 4.04 11.32
N LEU A 98 11.46 3.68 12.58
CA LEU A 98 12.69 3.07 13.09
C LEU A 98 12.83 1.65 12.51
N ASP A 99 14.06 1.15 12.44
CA ASP A 99 14.42 -0.19 11.94
C ASP A 99 14.04 -0.51 10.47
N LEU A 100 13.84 0.50 9.62
CA LEU A 100 13.61 0.27 8.18
C LEU A 100 14.77 -0.45 7.46
N ASN A 101 15.96 -0.52 8.05
CA ASN A 101 17.09 -1.32 7.55
C ASN A 101 16.79 -2.84 7.52
N ARG A 102 15.82 -3.33 8.29
CA ARG A 102 15.33 -4.72 8.18
C ARG A 102 14.83 -5.07 6.77
N LEU A 103 14.41 -4.07 6.00
CA LEU A 103 13.96 -4.24 4.61
C LEU A 103 15.09 -4.15 3.56
N ASP A 104 16.37 -4.07 3.95
CA ASP A 104 17.49 -3.93 3.00
C ASP A 104 17.59 -5.08 1.97
N GLY A 105 17.14 -6.28 2.32
CA GLY A 105 17.09 -7.42 1.41
C GLY A 105 15.92 -7.39 0.41
N ILE A 106 14.94 -6.51 0.60
CA ILE A 106 13.68 -6.53 -0.15
C ILE A 106 13.69 -5.40 -1.18
N THR A 107 14.05 -5.75 -2.41
CA THR A 107 14.06 -4.79 -3.54
C THR A 107 12.68 -4.74 -4.20
N PHE A 108 11.94 -3.67 -3.93
CA PHE A 108 10.65 -3.39 -4.57
C PHE A 108 10.47 -1.91 -4.84
N THR A 109 10.13 -1.56 -6.09
CA THR A 109 9.76 -0.20 -6.48
C THR A 109 8.26 -0.17 -6.76
N VAL A 110 7.52 0.58 -5.95
CA VAL A 110 6.11 0.84 -6.15
C VAL A 110 5.97 1.76 -7.38
N PRO A 111 5.24 1.35 -8.42
CA PRO A 111 5.02 2.18 -9.60
C PRO A 111 4.13 3.38 -9.29
N PHE A 112 4.07 4.37 -10.18
CA PHE A 112 3.10 5.46 -10.12
C PHE A 112 1.69 4.91 -10.41
N LEU A 113 0.91 4.68 -9.36
CA LEU A 113 -0.37 3.97 -9.45
C LEU A 113 -1.48 4.85 -10.01
N SER A 114 -2.36 4.29 -10.81
CA SER A 114 -3.60 4.96 -11.20
C SER A 114 -4.54 5.10 -10.00
N PRO A 115 -5.53 5.99 -10.09
CA PRO A 115 -6.68 5.91 -9.20
C PRO A 115 -7.30 4.50 -9.21
N PRO A 116 -7.95 4.08 -8.12
CA PRO A 116 -8.56 2.76 -8.01
C PRO A 116 -9.54 2.48 -9.16
N ASN A 117 -9.45 1.27 -9.73
CA ASN A 117 -10.27 0.78 -10.84
C ASN A 117 -10.13 1.57 -12.15
N GLN A 118 -9.08 2.38 -12.28
CA GLN A 118 -8.74 3.03 -13.54
C GLN A 118 -7.49 2.40 -14.12
N LYS A 119 -7.40 2.39 -15.45
CA LYS A 119 -6.14 2.10 -16.13
C LYS A 119 -5.57 3.40 -16.64
N TRP A 120 -4.25 3.51 -16.55
CA TRP A 120 -3.54 4.54 -17.28
C TRP A 120 -3.76 4.36 -18.78
N PRO A 121 -3.94 5.45 -19.55
CA PRO A 121 -4.07 5.34 -21.00
C PRO A 121 -2.81 4.75 -21.64
N ASP A 122 -2.94 3.92 -22.66
CA ASP A 122 -1.79 3.22 -23.27
C ASP A 122 -0.68 4.17 -23.74
N PHE A 123 -1.03 5.41 -24.13
CA PHE A 123 -0.08 6.41 -24.58
C PHE A 123 0.87 6.94 -23.49
N VAL A 124 0.62 6.64 -22.21
CA VAL A 124 1.52 7.03 -21.10
C VAL A 124 2.60 5.99 -20.80
N GLN A 125 2.57 4.85 -21.50
CA GLN A 125 3.62 3.82 -21.45
C GLN A 125 4.87 4.31 -22.18
N ILE A 126 5.55 5.30 -21.60
CA ILE A 126 6.76 5.91 -22.12
C ILE A 126 7.98 5.18 -21.51
N PRO A 127 8.98 4.80 -22.31
CA PRO A 127 10.19 4.16 -21.80
C PRO A 127 10.84 4.95 -20.66
N GLY A 128 11.18 4.25 -19.58
CA GLY A 128 11.78 4.84 -18.37
C GLY A 128 10.77 5.45 -17.38
N LEU A 129 9.47 5.41 -17.68
CA LEU A 129 8.40 5.69 -16.71
C LEU A 129 7.83 4.37 -16.18
N ASN A 130 7.34 4.40 -14.95
CA ASN A 130 6.87 3.22 -14.24
C ASN A 130 5.42 3.44 -13.79
N PHE A 131 4.48 3.22 -14.71
CA PHE A 131 3.05 3.34 -14.45
C PHE A 131 2.44 1.96 -14.22
N ASN A 132 1.52 1.85 -13.28
CA ASN A 132 0.71 0.64 -13.10
C ASN A 132 -0.69 1.02 -12.64
N TRP A 133 -1.63 0.07 -12.73
CA TRP A 133 -2.99 0.29 -12.27
C TRP A 133 -3.22 -0.31 -10.90
N LEU A 134 -4.04 0.39 -10.12
CA LEU A 134 -4.60 -0.12 -8.88
C LEU A 134 -6.03 -0.57 -9.13
N SER A 135 -6.35 -1.80 -8.75
CA SER A 135 -7.72 -2.32 -8.76
C SER A 135 -8.19 -2.62 -7.35
N ARG A 136 -9.45 -2.33 -7.07
CA ARG A 136 -10.14 -2.90 -5.90
C ARG A 136 -10.55 -4.31 -6.28
N ALA A 137 -10.02 -5.31 -5.58
CA ALA A 137 -10.39 -6.70 -5.83
C ALA A 137 -11.81 -6.97 -5.27
N ARG A 138 -12.49 -7.99 -5.82
CA ARG A 138 -13.84 -8.36 -5.38
C ARG A 138 -13.76 -9.08 -4.04
N ASN A 139 -14.77 -8.91 -3.17
CA ASN A 139 -14.85 -9.58 -1.86
C ASN A 139 -14.65 -11.11 -1.92
N SER A 140 -15.03 -11.75 -3.03
CA SER A 140 -14.83 -13.19 -3.26
C SER A 140 -13.36 -13.62 -3.40
N GLU A 141 -12.46 -12.68 -3.72
CA GLU A 141 -11.01 -12.92 -3.79
C GLU A 141 -10.35 -12.74 -2.41
N GLY A 142 -11.07 -12.18 -1.42
CA GLY A 142 -10.57 -11.96 -0.05
C GLY A 142 -9.38 -11.00 0.03
N ILE A 143 -9.23 -10.14 -0.98
CA ILE A 143 -8.18 -9.12 -1.13
C ILE A 143 -8.91 -7.82 -1.50
N ASP A 144 -8.49 -6.70 -0.94
CA ASP A 144 -9.15 -5.41 -1.13
C ASP A 144 -8.42 -4.54 -2.17
N LEU A 145 -7.09 -4.67 -2.25
CA LEU A 145 -6.22 -3.96 -3.17
C LEU A 145 -5.37 -4.93 -3.98
N LYS A 146 -5.38 -4.76 -5.30
CA LYS A 146 -4.60 -5.59 -6.23
C LYS A 146 -3.94 -4.75 -7.30
N THR A 147 -2.66 -5.00 -7.53
CA THR A 147 -1.87 -4.43 -8.62
C THR A 147 -1.20 -5.53 -9.43
N SER A 148 -0.75 -5.23 -10.66
CA SER A 148 0.00 -6.20 -11.45
C SER A 148 1.49 -6.29 -11.10
N CYS A 149 2.01 -5.36 -10.28
CA CYS A 149 3.44 -5.32 -9.91
C CYS A 149 3.79 -6.19 -8.70
N GLY A 150 2.82 -6.85 -8.06
CA GLY A 150 3.05 -7.64 -6.85
C GLY A 150 2.81 -6.87 -5.55
N LEU A 151 2.20 -5.68 -5.62
CA LEU A 151 1.65 -4.98 -4.45
C LEU A 151 0.18 -5.36 -4.27
N PHE A 152 -0.15 -5.83 -3.08
CA PHE A 152 -1.48 -6.23 -2.67
C PHE A 152 -1.84 -5.60 -1.33
N GLY A 153 -3.11 -5.62 -0.98
CA GLY A 153 -3.52 -5.21 0.35
C GLY A 153 -4.89 -5.72 0.75
N GLU A 154 -5.07 -5.80 2.06
CA GLU A 154 -6.29 -6.21 2.74
C GLU A 154 -6.57 -5.24 3.89
N SER A 155 -7.83 -5.05 4.23
CA SER A 155 -8.28 -4.20 5.31
C SER A 155 -9.29 -4.93 6.19
N LYS A 156 -9.17 -4.72 7.50
CA LYS A 156 -10.09 -5.28 8.51
C LYS A 156 -10.55 -4.18 9.45
N ASP A 157 -11.78 -3.73 9.25
CA ASP A 157 -12.41 -2.67 10.04
C ASP A 157 -13.18 -3.21 11.25
N HIS A 158 -12.60 -4.24 11.91
CA HIS A 158 -13.15 -4.78 13.15
C HIS A 158 -13.02 -3.73 14.28
N LYS A 159 -14.12 -3.45 14.97
CA LYS A 159 -14.14 -2.54 16.14
C LYS A 159 -13.33 -3.08 17.32
N SER A 160 -13.23 -4.40 17.43
CA SER A 160 -12.39 -5.09 18.42
C SER A 160 -11.05 -5.46 17.81
N VAL A 161 -10.08 -5.82 18.66
CA VAL A 161 -8.84 -6.47 18.22
C VAL A 161 -9.15 -7.64 17.28
N ILE A 162 -8.37 -7.79 16.20
CA ILE A 162 -8.55 -8.91 15.26
C ILE A 162 -8.30 -10.23 16.00
N SER A 163 -9.04 -11.30 15.67
CA SER A 163 -8.84 -12.60 16.32
C SER A 163 -7.65 -13.36 15.71
N LEU A 164 -7.09 -14.34 16.44
CA LEU A 164 -6.04 -15.20 15.88
C LEU A 164 -6.52 -15.91 14.60
N GLU A 165 -7.76 -16.41 14.61
CA GLU A 165 -8.37 -17.01 13.42
C GLU A 165 -8.41 -16.03 12.24
N THR A 166 -8.76 -14.77 12.49
CA THR A 166 -8.74 -13.71 11.49
C THR A 166 -7.33 -13.47 10.95
N MET A 167 -6.32 -13.38 11.83
CA MET A 167 -4.91 -13.23 11.44
C MET A 167 -4.45 -14.38 10.55
N VAL A 168 -4.77 -15.62 10.93
CA VAL A 168 -4.44 -16.83 10.16
C VAL A 168 -5.10 -16.81 8.78
N ASN A 169 -6.36 -16.38 8.74
CA ASN A 169 -7.12 -16.26 7.49
C ASN A 169 -6.54 -15.19 6.56
N ILE A 170 -6.10 -14.04 7.07
CA ILE A 170 -5.41 -13.01 6.28
C ILE A 170 -4.12 -13.59 5.69
N ILE A 171 -3.27 -14.18 6.54
CA ILE A 171 -1.98 -14.73 6.10
C ILE A 171 -2.19 -15.86 5.07
N GLY A 172 -3.15 -16.74 5.30
CA GLY A 172 -3.49 -17.83 4.38
C GLY A 172 -4.02 -17.38 3.02
N ARG A 173 -4.50 -16.12 2.89
CA ARG A 173 -4.99 -15.54 1.64
C ARG A 173 -3.94 -14.74 0.87
N ILE A 174 -2.76 -14.49 1.45
CA ILE A 174 -1.71 -13.72 0.79
C ILE A 174 -1.39 -14.37 -0.57
N PRO A 175 -1.46 -13.63 -1.69
CA PRO A 175 -1.12 -14.18 -2.99
C PRO A 175 0.34 -14.63 -3.06
N GLU A 176 0.60 -15.74 -3.75
CA GLU A 176 1.98 -16.22 -4.00
C GLU A 176 2.81 -15.15 -4.72
N ALA A 177 2.19 -14.42 -5.65
CA ALA A 177 2.82 -13.33 -6.40
C ALA A 177 3.05 -12.04 -5.58
N ALA A 178 2.62 -11.98 -4.33
CA ALA A 178 2.80 -10.79 -3.50
C ALA A 178 4.27 -10.59 -3.14
N LYS A 179 4.85 -9.48 -3.60
CA LYS A 179 6.15 -8.98 -3.14
C LYS A 179 5.99 -8.06 -1.94
N VAL A 180 4.89 -7.32 -1.92
CA VAL A 180 4.49 -6.46 -0.80
C VAL A 180 3.00 -6.66 -0.57
N GLU A 181 2.63 -7.04 0.64
CA GLU A 181 1.25 -7.08 1.14
C GLU A 181 1.09 -6.02 2.24
N LEU A 182 0.07 -5.18 2.14
CA LEU A 182 -0.25 -4.17 3.14
C LEU A 182 -1.58 -4.53 3.81
N VAL A 183 -1.55 -4.77 5.12
CA VAL A 183 -2.76 -5.14 5.87
C VAL A 183 -3.15 -4.00 6.80
N PHE A 184 -4.29 -3.35 6.55
CA PHE A 184 -4.79 -2.26 7.40
C PHE A 184 -5.74 -2.82 8.45
N THR A 185 -5.50 -2.49 9.71
CA THR A 185 -6.35 -2.93 10.83
C THR A 185 -6.55 -1.78 11.80
N ARG A 186 -7.65 -1.80 12.56
CA ARG A 186 -7.79 -0.88 13.69
C ARG A 186 -6.82 -1.21 14.82
N LYS A 187 -6.77 -2.51 15.18
CA LYS A 187 -5.97 -2.98 16.31
C LYS A 187 -5.62 -4.46 16.17
N LEU A 188 -4.36 -4.77 16.45
CA LEU A 188 -3.80 -6.11 16.56
C LEU A 188 -3.82 -6.56 18.03
N GLN A 189 -3.72 -7.87 18.27
CA GLN A 189 -3.58 -8.39 19.63
C GLN A 189 -2.13 -8.28 20.09
N ASP A 190 -1.91 -7.78 21.30
CA ASP A 190 -0.57 -7.70 21.90
C ASP A 190 0.09 -9.08 22.01
N SER A 191 -0.70 -10.16 22.09
CA SER A 191 -0.21 -11.54 22.14
C SER A 191 0.46 -12.02 20.86
N TYR A 192 0.32 -11.33 19.72
CA TYR A 192 1.08 -11.64 18.52
C TYR A 192 2.54 -11.18 18.59
N PHE A 193 2.88 -10.43 19.64
CA PHE A 193 4.19 -9.78 19.81
C PHE A 193 4.86 -10.18 21.12
N ASN A 194 4.18 -10.99 21.95
CA ASN A 194 4.66 -11.39 23.28
C ASN A 194 4.60 -12.92 23.42
N PRO A 195 5.70 -13.57 23.86
CA PRO A 195 5.70 -15.00 24.16
C PRO A 195 4.73 -15.37 25.31
N PRO A 196 4.04 -16.53 25.24
CA PRO A 196 4.05 -17.50 24.14
C PRO A 196 3.09 -17.07 23.02
N ALA A 197 3.66 -16.72 21.86
CA ALA A 197 2.87 -16.48 20.66
C ALA A 197 2.38 -17.81 20.06
N PRO A 198 1.24 -17.84 19.37
CA PRO A 198 0.80 -19.01 18.61
C PRO A 198 1.87 -19.43 17.59
N SER A 199 2.14 -20.73 17.46
CA SER A 199 3.06 -21.23 16.44
C SER A 199 2.39 -21.17 15.06
N PHE A 200 2.62 -20.09 14.33
CA PHE A 200 2.18 -19.94 12.94
C PHE A 200 2.94 -20.89 12.00
N GLU A 201 4.17 -21.28 12.36
CA GLU A 201 4.96 -22.27 11.60
C GLU A 201 4.21 -23.59 11.41
N ILE A 202 3.52 -24.09 12.45
CA ILE A 202 2.73 -25.33 12.36
C ILE A 202 1.53 -25.15 11.42
N GLN A 203 0.92 -23.97 11.40
CA GLN A 203 -0.26 -23.68 10.59
C GLN A 203 0.06 -23.47 9.11
N PHE A 204 1.24 -22.94 8.80
CA PHE A 204 1.64 -22.57 7.44
C PHE A 204 2.76 -23.43 6.85
N GLN A 205 3.01 -24.62 7.43
CA GLN A 205 4.06 -25.52 6.98
C GLN A 205 4.06 -25.69 5.46
N ARG A 206 5.22 -25.44 4.83
CA ARG A 206 5.47 -25.63 3.38
C ARG A 206 4.65 -24.71 2.45
N SER A 207 4.12 -23.60 2.95
CA SER A 207 3.47 -22.58 2.11
C SER A 207 4.42 -21.44 1.71
N HIS A 208 4.09 -20.72 0.65
CA HIS A 208 4.83 -19.52 0.21
C HIS A 208 4.82 -18.40 1.24
N VAL A 209 3.87 -18.42 2.17
CA VAL A 209 3.75 -17.41 3.22
C VAL A 209 4.97 -17.46 4.16
N LEU A 210 5.66 -18.60 4.28
CA LEU A 210 6.89 -18.72 5.07
C LEU A 210 8.11 -18.08 4.41
N LYS A 211 8.01 -17.67 3.14
CA LYS A 211 9.06 -16.94 2.41
C LYS A 211 8.85 -15.42 2.42
N LYS A 212 7.95 -14.93 3.26
CA LYS A 212 7.72 -13.49 3.42
C LYS A 212 8.09 -13.05 4.82
N ALA A 213 8.64 -11.84 4.91
CA ALA A 213 8.95 -11.22 6.19
C ALA A 213 7.71 -10.49 6.73
N TYR A 214 7.42 -10.67 8.02
CA TYR A 214 6.21 -10.11 8.65
C TYR A 214 6.57 -9.03 9.66
N TYR A 215 6.00 -7.85 9.45
CA TYR A 215 6.19 -6.71 10.34
C TYR A 215 4.88 -5.99 10.62
N LYS A 216 4.93 -5.14 11.65
CA LYS A 216 3.91 -4.18 12.04
C LYS A 216 4.48 -2.78 11.98
N ILE A 217 3.63 -1.83 11.63
CA ILE A 217 3.82 -0.39 11.83
C ILE A 217 2.59 0.15 12.56
N ASP A 218 2.79 0.78 13.71
CA ASP A 218 1.75 1.56 14.36
C ASP A 218 1.71 2.97 13.75
N ALA A 219 0.81 3.17 12.78
CA ALA A 219 0.66 4.44 12.08
C ALA A 219 -0.09 5.49 12.91
N SER A 220 -0.62 5.12 14.09
CA SER A 220 -1.30 6.06 15.00
C SER A 220 -0.34 6.95 15.77
N LYS A 221 0.95 6.58 15.84
CA LYS A 221 1.99 7.28 16.60
C LYS A 221 3.02 7.93 15.68
N PRO A 222 3.53 9.13 16.03
CA PRO A 222 4.75 9.65 15.42
C PRO A 222 5.96 8.79 15.85
N LYS A 223 7.01 8.75 15.02
CA LYS A 223 8.25 8.00 15.29
C LYS A 223 8.00 6.52 15.63
N THR A 224 7.27 5.86 14.74
CA THR A 224 6.89 4.45 14.87
C THR A 224 8.07 3.52 14.59
N LEU A 225 7.90 2.23 14.85
CA LEU A 225 8.90 1.18 14.67
C LEU A 225 8.39 0.16 13.65
N LEU A 226 9.30 -0.36 12.82
CA LEU A 226 9.04 -1.57 12.05
C LEU A 226 9.24 -2.79 12.96
N GLU A 227 8.16 -3.24 13.58
CA GLU A 227 8.18 -4.29 14.61
C GLU A 227 7.97 -5.68 13.99
N PRO A 228 8.86 -6.65 14.20
CA PRO A 228 8.60 -8.04 13.79
C PRO A 228 7.36 -8.62 14.49
N ILE A 229 6.65 -9.52 13.80
CA ILE A 229 5.55 -10.28 14.41
C ILE A 229 6.11 -11.59 14.96
N GLU A 230 5.89 -11.85 16.25
CA GLU A 230 6.44 -13.02 16.94
C GLU A 230 5.84 -14.33 16.37
N GLY A 231 6.70 -15.33 16.15
CA GLY A 231 6.30 -16.61 15.59
C GLY A 231 6.07 -16.64 14.08
N LEU A 232 6.29 -15.52 13.38
CA LEU A 232 6.32 -15.43 11.92
C LEU A 232 7.74 -15.13 11.42
N PRO A 233 8.09 -15.53 10.18
CA PRO A 233 9.42 -15.26 9.64
C PRO A 233 9.71 -13.76 9.54
N CYS A 234 10.92 -13.37 9.93
CA CYS A 234 11.46 -12.04 9.73
C CYS A 234 12.97 -12.12 9.50
N ASP A 235 13.54 -11.16 8.77
CA ASP A 235 14.99 -10.97 8.62
C ASP A 235 15.77 -12.20 8.07
N GLN A 236 15.10 -13.11 7.34
CA GLN A 236 15.76 -14.27 6.72
C GLN A 236 16.30 -13.91 5.31
N PRO A 237 17.41 -14.51 4.87
CA PRO A 237 18.10 -14.13 3.65
C PRO A 237 17.39 -14.52 2.33
N ASP A 238 16.47 -15.48 2.37
CA ASP A 238 15.76 -16.03 1.20
C ASP A 238 14.31 -15.53 1.07
N MET A 239 13.98 -14.43 1.76
CA MET A 239 12.66 -13.81 1.70
C MET A 239 12.38 -13.24 0.31
N ASP A 240 11.23 -13.62 -0.27
CA ASP A 240 10.78 -13.19 -1.61
C ASP A 240 9.75 -12.06 -1.58
N GLY A 241 9.34 -11.64 -0.36
CA GLY A 241 8.43 -10.53 -0.16
C GLY A 241 8.27 -10.12 1.30
N VAL A 242 7.39 -9.15 1.52
CA VAL A 242 7.10 -8.60 2.84
C VAL A 242 5.60 -8.42 3.04
N VAL A 243 5.16 -8.60 4.27
CA VAL A 243 3.79 -8.37 4.73
C VAL A 243 3.87 -7.38 5.88
N ILE A 244 3.19 -6.25 5.74
CA ILE A 244 3.24 -5.17 6.73
C ILE A 244 1.83 -4.89 7.22
N PHE A 245 1.61 -5.13 8.51
CA PHE A 245 0.38 -4.79 9.20
C PHE A 245 0.45 -3.34 9.69
N PHE A 246 -0.56 -2.55 9.38
CA PHE A 246 -0.71 -1.18 9.86
C PHE A 246 -1.82 -1.13 10.89
N GLU A 247 -1.51 -0.63 12.08
CA GLU A 247 -2.54 -0.17 13.02
C GLU A 247 -2.88 1.28 12.69
N ILE A 248 -4.13 1.49 12.28
CA ILE A 248 -4.63 2.79 11.84
C ILE A 248 -5.19 3.53 13.05
N ASN A 249 -4.94 4.85 13.10
CA ASN A 249 -5.46 5.69 14.17
C ASN A 249 -6.99 5.66 14.21
N ASP A 250 -7.59 5.27 15.34
CA ASP A 250 -9.05 5.25 15.52
C ASP A 250 -9.72 6.59 15.21
N LYS A 251 -9.02 7.71 15.44
CA LYS A 251 -9.54 9.05 15.12
C LYS A 251 -9.62 9.34 13.61
N LEU A 252 -8.96 8.56 12.75
CA LEU A 252 -9.17 8.65 11.29
C LEU A 252 -10.53 8.06 10.91
N ILE A 253 -11.04 7.16 11.75
CA ILE A 253 -12.21 6.36 11.43
C ILE A 253 -13.44 7.01 12.07
N ILE A 254 -14.20 7.70 11.22
CA ILE A 254 -15.39 8.51 11.59
C ILE A 254 -16.57 7.60 11.95
#